data_AF-W2ETK3-F1
#
_entry.id   AF-W2ETK3-F1
#
_cell.length_a   1.000
_cell.length_b   1.000
_cell.length_c   1.000
_cell.angle_alpha   90.00
_cell.angle_beta   90.00
_cell.angle_gamma   90.00
#
_symmetry.space_group_name_H-M   'P 1'
#
loop_
_entity.id
_entity.type
_entity.pdbx_description
1 polymer ?
#
loop_
_entity_poly.entity_id
_entity_poly.type
_entity_poly.pdbx_seq_one_letter_code
_entity_poly.pdbx_strand_id
1 'polypeptide(L)' 'MAVAGALVSGLAIVATASPAHADTLRNVYYYSSDCYRYGDYGVQNHMWSWYHCDYQYNLWFLYSVP' A
#
# COMPACT_ATOMS: atom_id res chain seq x y z
N MET A 1 50.93 -15.15 11.60
CA MET A 1 50.52 -13.92 10.90
C MET A 1 49.16 -14.17 10.28
N ALA A 2 48.11 -13.58 10.87
CA ALA A 2 46.73 -13.71 10.40
C ALA A 2 46.52 -12.82 9.17
N VAL A 3 45.94 -13.36 8.09
CA VAL A 3 45.60 -12.56 6.91
C VAL A 3 44.23 -12.97 6.37
N ALA A 4 43.38 -11.94 6.26
CA ALA A 4 42.22 -11.81 5.40
C ALA A 4 40.97 -12.63 5.76
N GLY A 5 40.17 -12.04 6.65
CA GLY A 5 38.72 -12.06 6.46
C GLY A 5 38.37 -11.32 5.17
N ALA A 6 37.60 -11.98 4.31
CA ALA A 6 36.91 -11.35 3.20
C ALA A 6 35.54 -12.01 3.07
N LEU A 7 34.61 -11.59 3.94
CA LEU A 7 33.18 -11.79 3.73
C LEU A 7 32.73 -10.80 2.66
N VAL A 8 33.10 -11.06 1.40
CA VAL A 8 32.55 -10.36 0.24
C VAL A 8 31.67 -11.35 -0.50
N SER A 9 30.40 -11.33 -0.15
CA SER A 9 29.31 -11.69 -1.05
C SER A 9 28.14 -10.82 -0.68
N GLY A 10 28.34 -9.51 -0.90
CA GLY A 10 27.28 -8.54 -0.98
C GLY A 10 26.44 -8.86 -2.21
N LEU A 11 25.46 -9.74 -2.05
CA LEU A 11 24.25 -9.68 -2.85
C LEU A 11 23.21 -8.94 -2.01
N ALA A 12 23.40 -7.62 -1.88
CA ALA A 12 22.26 -6.76 -1.64
C ALA A 12 21.45 -6.81 -2.95
N ILE A 13 20.58 -7.81 -3.06
CA ILE A 13 19.47 -7.76 -3.99
C ILE A 13 18.61 -6.62 -3.48
N VAL A 14 18.98 -5.39 -3.86
CA VAL A 14 18.05 -4.28 -3.84
C VAL A 14 17.10 -4.63 -4.96
N ALA A 15 16.16 -5.53 -4.66
CA ALA A 15 14.93 -5.63 -5.40
C ALA A 15 14.37 -4.21 -5.30
N THR A 16 14.57 -3.43 -6.36
CA THR A 16 13.70 -2.30 -6.65
C THR A 16 12.35 -2.93 -6.99
N ALA A 17 11.70 -3.50 -5.98
CA ALA A 17 10.27 -3.61 -5.95
C ALA A 17 9.81 -2.16 -5.89
N SER A 18 9.79 -1.52 -7.06
CA SER A 18 8.89 -0.40 -7.31
C SER A 18 7.55 -0.86 -6.73
N PRO A 19 6.99 -0.18 -5.71
CA PRO A 19 5.69 -0.55 -5.20
C PRO A 19 4.78 -0.49 -6.41
N ALA A 20 4.37 -1.66 -6.90
CA ALA A 20 3.47 -1.79 -8.03
C ALA A 20 2.10 -1.40 -7.52
N HIS A 21 1.91 -0.11 -7.22
CA HIS A 21 0.68 0.56 -6.79
C HIS A 21 -0.34 -0.43 -6.23
N ALA A 22 0.04 -1.14 -5.17
CA ALA A 22 -0.73 -2.27 -4.71
C ALA A 22 -1.91 -1.67 -3.97
N ASP A 23 -3.09 -1.76 -4.58
CA ASP A 23 -4.36 -1.39 -3.96
C ASP A 23 -4.40 -2.00 -2.56
N THR A 24 -4.16 -1.14 -1.58
CA THR A 24 -4.06 -1.54 -0.19
C THR A 24 -5.44 -1.38 0.40
N LEU A 25 -5.99 -2.48 0.94
CA LEU A 25 -7.22 -2.41 1.69
C LEU A 25 -7.00 -1.54 2.93
N ARG A 26 -7.69 -0.41 3.01
CA ARG A 26 -7.59 0.52 4.13
C ARG A 26 -8.65 0.23 5.18
N ASN A 27 -9.91 0.16 4.74
CA ASN A 27 -11.07 0.09 5.62
C ASN A 27 -12.25 -0.59 4.91
N VAL A 28 -13.23 -1.02 5.70
CA VAL A 28 -14.48 -1.62 5.21
C VAL A 28 -15.66 -0.89 5.84
N TYR A 29 -16.65 -0.56 5.03
CA TYR A 29 -17.81 0.25 5.39
C TYR A 29 -19.10 -0.49 5.07
N TYR A 30 -20.17 -0.14 5.77
CA TYR A 30 -21.50 -0.68 5.48
C TYR A 30 -22.21 0.12 4.38
N TYR A 31 -21.99 1.44 4.37
CA TYR A 31 -22.58 2.35 3.40
C TYR A 31 -21.54 2.85 2.41
N SER A 32 -21.95 2.97 1.14
CA SER A 32 -21.12 3.53 0.08
C SER A 32 -20.66 4.95 0.40
N SER A 33 -21.56 5.75 0.98
CA SER A 33 -21.29 7.15 1.35
C SER A 33 -20.10 7.29 2.29
N ASP A 34 -19.94 6.38 3.26
CA ASP A 34 -18.82 6.42 4.21
C ASP A 34 -17.50 6.03 3.53
N CYS A 35 -17.55 5.04 2.62
CA CYS A 35 -16.40 4.66 1.82
C CYS A 35 -15.91 5.85 0.99
N TYR A 36 -16.78 6.46 0.19
CA TYR A 36 -16.37 7.60 -0.64
C TYR A 36 -15.96 8.83 0.19
N ARG A 37 -16.61 9.11 1.33
CA ARG A 37 -16.21 10.22 2.22
C ARG A 37 -14.81 10.03 2.77
N TYR A 38 -14.51 8.84 3.29
CA TYR A 38 -13.19 8.58 3.86
C TYR A 38 -12.12 8.54 2.77
N GLY A 39 -12.45 7.94 1.62
CA GLY A 39 -11.68 7.93 0.39
C GLY A 39 -11.22 9.31 -0.04
N ASP A 40 -12.17 10.22 -0.21
CA ASP A 40 -11.92 11.60 -0.59
C ASP A 40 -11.10 12.34 0.48
N TYR A 41 -11.44 12.14 1.76
CA TYR A 41 -10.68 12.71 2.87
C TYR A 41 -9.20 12.32 2.83
N GLY A 42 -8.87 11.06 2.53
CA GLY A 42 -7.45 10.67 2.45
C GLY A 42 -6.73 11.15 1.21
N VAL A 43 -7.41 11.38 0.09
CA VAL A 43 -6.80 12.09 -1.06
C VAL A 43 -6.50 13.53 -0.66
N GLN A 44 -7.46 14.23 -0.05
CA GLN A 44 -7.29 15.61 0.38
C GLN A 44 -6.17 15.79 1.43
N ASN A 45 -5.97 14.79 2.30
CA ASN A 45 -4.93 14.80 3.32
C ASN A 45 -3.60 14.17 2.85
N HIS A 46 -3.46 13.88 1.55
CA HIS A 46 -2.27 13.24 0.97
C HIS A 46 -1.88 11.91 1.64
N MET A 47 -2.87 11.17 2.16
CA MET A 47 -2.66 9.82 2.72
C MET A 47 -2.54 8.76 1.63
N TRP A 48 -3.17 9.00 0.48
CA TRP A 48 -3.10 8.17 -0.72
C TRP A 48 -3.31 9.03 -1.98
N SER A 49 -2.71 8.62 -3.09
CA SER A 49 -2.83 9.27 -4.40
C SER A 49 -4.17 8.99 -5.07
N TRP A 50 -4.68 7.76 -4.92
CA TRP A 50 -5.95 7.32 -5.49
C TRP A 50 -6.67 6.38 -4.54
N TYR A 51 -8.00 6.30 -4.65
CA TYR A 51 -8.81 5.31 -3.94
C TYR A 51 -9.93 4.77 -4.82
N HIS A 52 -10.39 3.56 -4.50
CA HIS A 52 -11.62 3.02 -5.04
C HIS A 52 -12.41 2.27 -3.97
N CYS A 53 -13.73 2.23 -4.16
CA CYS A 53 -14.66 1.55 -3.28
C CYS A 53 -15.25 0.36 -4.03
N ASP A 54 -15.03 -0.84 -3.52
CA ASP A 54 -15.52 -2.08 -4.13
C ASP A 54 -16.60 -2.71 -3.24
N TYR A 55 -17.73 -3.10 -3.82
CA TYR A 55 -18.82 -3.70 -3.07
C TYR A 55 -18.73 -5.23 -3.13
N GLN A 56 -18.33 -5.85 -2.02
CA GLN A 56 -18.22 -7.31 -1.90
C GLN A 56 -18.86 -7.77 -0.58
N TYR A 57 -19.39 -8.99 -0.55
CA TYR A 57 -19.94 -9.59 0.68
C TYR A 57 -20.92 -8.68 1.46
N ASN A 58 -21.70 -7.87 0.74
CA ASN A 58 -22.63 -6.90 1.31
C ASN A 58 -21.99 -5.76 2.12
N LEU A 59 -20.73 -5.46 1.83
CA LEU A 59 -19.89 -4.45 2.47
C LEU A 59 -19.10 -3.67 1.39
N TRP A 60 -18.73 -2.43 1.70
CA TRP A 60 -17.93 -1.54 0.86
C TRP A 60 -16.48 -1.52 1.32
N PHE A 61 -15.60 -2.12 0.54
CA PHE A 61 -14.17 -2.18 0.79
C PHE A 61 -13.48 -0.97 0.16
N LEU A 62 -12.78 -0.19 0.98
CA LEU A 62 -11.97 0.93 0.53
C LEU A 62 -10.55 0.46 0.27
N TYR A 63 -10.16 0.54 -0.99
CA TYR A 63 -8.81 0.32 -1.45
C TYR A 63 -8.18 1.66 -1.80
N SER A 64 -6.89 1.80 -1.49
CA SER A 64 -6.15 3.02 -1.73
C SER A 64 -4.76 2.71 -2.27
N VAL A 65 -4.31 3.55 -3.19
CA VAL A 65 -2.96 3.52 -3.73
C VAL A 65 -2.15 4.65 -3.07
N PRO A 66 -1.09 4.34 -2.32
CA PRO A 66 -0.24 5.35 -1.70
C PRO A 66 0.41 6.28 -2.74
#